data_AF-A0A957TFT0-F1
#
_entry.id   AF-A0A957TFT0-F1
#
_cell.length_a   1.000
_cell.length_b   1.000
_cell.length_c   1.000
_cell.angle_alpha   90.00
_cell.angle_beta   90.00
_cell.angle_gamma   90.00
#
_symmetry.space_group_name_H-M   'P 1'
#
loop_
_entity.id
_entity.type
_entity.pdbx_description
1 polymer ?
#
loop_
_entity_poly.entity_id
_entity_poly.type
_entity_poly.pdbx_seq_one_letter_code
_entity_poly.pdbx_strand_id
1 'polypeptide(L)'
;MLRNLRQILAPPTFENEEKNRVATLLNSIIWAVILIGSIYTVSAPFILGQYFSAVLTGVVVLAGIIALQLMKRGMVQWSSIILLIVFDFILILSIVISDGTLGASYFSLILTTVIAGTLLGGRGAYIMSAINTVIGLGILIFQNSLPVALIPQSPVTFFSSLIVYVFFTAALLQASAKGFDRLLGNLQRTQQELTVRNEEMQKFAVGLEATIEARTAELEKANKQNERRAKQFEAIAKIARAISQTQSLDTLLPQITELISDQFGFYHTGVFLVDANLEYAVLIAANSAGGKKMLARNHKLRIGQTGIVGYVAGTGLPRIALDTGADAIYFNNPDLPDTRSEMALPLLRKGSEVLGVLDVQSVESNAFNQEDVRTLSTLADQVSIAIENSRLFEEQERILRETQAVYSRDLREGWIRFLRTQKISGIQRLNLKNKFLIEPIELPGAVEAIRSGSIFSKVGDDGSSILTLPVKLREQVVGILNVKMEANHAWTDDEMDVISAIMERAALSIENARLLEESRQTAEREHVIGEISAKIGSGTHIEDILKTAVRELGTHISGAQVTVEIGGGE
;
A
#
# COMPACT_ATOMS: atom_id res chain seq x y z
N MET A 1 51.69 36.72 -46.61
CA MET A 1 52.06 37.99 -45.94
C MET A 1 50.87 38.68 -45.25
N LEU A 2 49.73 38.92 -45.92
CA LEU A 2 48.58 39.67 -45.36
C LEU A 2 47.92 39.06 -44.10
N ARG A 3 47.90 37.72 -43.96
CA ARG A 3 47.31 37.03 -42.80
C ARG A 3 48.14 37.17 -41.51
N ASN A 4 49.47 37.20 -41.64
CA ASN A 4 50.39 37.44 -40.51
C ASN A 4 50.34 38.91 -40.07
N LEU A 5 50.12 39.85 -40.99
CA LEU A 5 49.96 41.26 -40.67
C LEU A 5 48.72 41.52 -39.81
N ARG A 6 47.57 40.90 -40.16
CA ARG A 6 46.33 41.02 -39.38
C ARG A 6 46.44 40.46 -37.96
N GLN A 7 47.18 39.36 -37.75
CA GLN A 7 47.42 38.83 -36.41
C GLN A 7 48.31 39.74 -35.56
N ILE A 8 49.29 40.43 -36.16
CA ILE A 8 50.18 41.35 -35.45
C ILE A 8 49.45 42.64 -35.04
N LEU A 9 48.51 43.09 -35.88
CA LEU A 9 47.71 44.30 -35.71
C LEU A 9 46.46 44.11 -34.84
N ALA A 10 46.02 42.87 -34.59
CA ALA A 10 44.85 42.60 -33.78
C ALA A 10 45.11 42.84 -32.28
N PRO A 11 44.16 43.43 -31.54
CA PRO A 11 44.27 43.57 -30.09
C PRO A 11 44.21 42.19 -29.41
N PRO A 12 44.90 42.01 -28.26
CA PRO A 12 44.78 40.78 -27.48
C PRO A 12 43.38 40.67 -26.84
N THR A 13 42.86 39.44 -26.78
CA THR A 13 41.58 39.10 -26.15
C THR A 13 41.79 38.47 -24.78
N PHE A 14 41.01 38.89 -23.80
CA PHE A 14 41.02 38.54 -22.39
C PHE A 14 39.61 38.09 -21.96
N GLU A 15 39.49 37.37 -20.84
CA GLU A 15 38.18 36.95 -20.31
C GLU A 15 37.37 38.12 -19.73
N ASN A 16 38.03 39.19 -19.31
CA ASN A 16 37.38 40.38 -18.77
C ASN A 16 37.01 41.35 -19.91
N GLU A 17 35.70 41.61 -20.06
CA GLU A 17 35.13 42.44 -21.13
C GLU A 17 35.63 43.90 -21.07
N GLU A 18 35.85 44.44 -19.88
CA GLU A 18 36.42 45.78 -19.67
C GLU A 18 37.88 45.84 -20.14
N LYS A 19 38.68 44.81 -19.81
CA LYS A 19 40.07 44.70 -20.29
C LYS A 19 40.14 44.60 -21.81
N ASN A 20 39.20 43.90 -22.45
CA ASN A 20 39.11 43.80 -23.91
C ASN A 20 38.79 45.14 -24.57
N ARG A 21 37.85 45.89 -23.99
CA ARG A 21 37.49 47.21 -24.49
C ARG A 21 38.69 48.16 -24.45
N VAL A 22 39.38 48.23 -23.32
CA VAL A 22 40.56 49.08 -23.15
C VAL A 22 41.69 48.65 -24.09
N ALA A 23 41.97 47.34 -24.20
CA ALA A 23 43.00 46.82 -25.09
C ALA A 23 42.70 47.11 -26.57
N THR A 24 41.44 47.08 -26.98
CA THR A 24 41.05 47.41 -28.36
C THR A 24 41.30 48.88 -28.69
N LEU A 25 40.88 49.79 -27.80
CA LEU A 25 41.10 51.22 -27.96
C LEU A 25 42.60 51.58 -27.91
N LEU A 26 43.31 51.03 -26.93
CA LEU A 26 44.75 51.23 -26.75
C LEU A 26 45.54 50.72 -27.96
N ASN A 27 45.18 49.57 -28.53
CA ASN A 27 45.80 49.04 -29.73
C ASN A 27 45.62 49.98 -30.93
N SER A 28 44.43 50.52 -31.14
CA SER A 28 44.18 51.50 -32.21
C SER A 28 45.01 52.78 -32.03
N ILE A 29 45.09 53.30 -30.80
CA ILE A 29 45.87 54.51 -30.48
C ILE A 29 47.37 54.25 -30.68
N ILE A 30 47.91 53.15 -30.16
CA ILE A 30 49.33 52.79 -30.28
C ILE A 30 49.73 52.67 -31.75
N TRP A 31 48.94 51.98 -32.57
CA TRP A 31 49.25 51.85 -34.00
C TRP A 31 49.15 53.17 -34.76
N ALA A 32 48.19 54.04 -34.42
CA ALA A 32 48.11 55.37 -35.01
C ALA A 32 49.37 56.20 -34.66
N VAL A 33 49.78 56.17 -33.39
CA VAL A 33 50.99 56.85 -32.89
C VAL A 33 52.26 56.31 -33.56
N ILE A 34 52.40 54.98 -33.65
CA ILE A 34 53.56 54.37 -34.32
C ILE A 34 53.60 54.74 -35.80
N LEU A 35 52.47 54.65 -36.52
CA LEU A 35 52.44 54.88 -37.95
C LEU A 35 52.67 56.35 -38.31
N ILE A 36 51.91 57.26 -37.68
CA ILE A 36 52.04 58.70 -37.91
C ILE A 36 53.40 59.18 -37.40
N GLY A 37 53.80 58.76 -36.20
CA GLY A 37 55.05 59.14 -35.57
C GLY A 37 56.28 58.65 -36.35
N SER A 38 56.24 57.44 -36.92
CA SER A 38 57.36 56.93 -37.74
C SER A 38 57.51 57.72 -39.04
N ILE A 39 56.39 58.03 -39.71
CA ILE A 39 56.40 58.86 -40.93
C ILE A 39 56.98 60.24 -40.60
N TYR A 40 56.54 60.85 -39.50
CA TYR A 40 57.04 62.17 -39.08
C TYR A 40 58.53 62.14 -38.72
N THR A 41 58.95 61.16 -37.93
CA THR A 41 60.36 61.01 -37.49
C THR A 41 61.31 60.91 -38.68
N VAL A 42 60.91 60.21 -39.74
CA VAL A 42 61.73 60.06 -40.95
C VAL A 42 61.65 61.29 -41.85
N SER A 43 60.46 61.88 -42.04
CA SER A 43 60.25 62.95 -43.04
C SER A 43 60.58 64.36 -42.55
N ALA A 44 60.28 64.67 -41.29
CA ALA A 44 60.42 66.02 -40.73
C ALA A 44 61.86 66.59 -40.77
N PRO A 45 62.93 65.81 -40.56
CA PRO A 45 64.30 66.30 -40.70
C PRO A 45 64.64 66.77 -42.13
N PHE A 46 64.14 66.06 -43.15
CA PHE A 46 64.48 66.34 -44.55
C PHE A 46 63.56 67.39 -45.18
N ILE A 47 62.28 67.39 -44.83
CA ILE A 47 61.27 68.26 -45.45
C ILE A 47 61.16 69.59 -44.69
N LEU A 48 61.15 69.52 -43.34
CA LEU A 48 60.83 70.66 -42.48
C LEU A 48 62.06 71.20 -41.72
N GLY A 49 63.20 70.51 -41.79
CA GLY A 49 64.41 70.85 -41.02
C GLY A 49 64.25 70.65 -39.51
N GLN A 50 63.21 69.93 -39.05
CA GLN A 50 62.86 69.80 -37.63
C GLN A 50 63.52 68.59 -36.97
N TYR A 51 64.85 68.61 -36.85
CA TYR A 51 65.61 67.49 -36.28
C TYR A 51 65.21 67.16 -34.83
N PHE A 52 65.03 68.18 -33.99
CA PHE A 52 64.71 67.98 -32.57
C PHE A 52 63.32 67.35 -32.36
N SER A 53 62.29 67.87 -33.02
CA SER A 53 60.93 67.33 -32.95
C SER A 53 60.81 65.91 -33.51
N ALA A 54 61.61 65.59 -34.54
CA ALA A 54 61.70 64.24 -35.08
C ALA A 54 62.27 63.24 -34.06
N VAL A 55 63.36 63.61 -33.36
CA VAL A 55 63.94 62.76 -32.30
C VAL A 55 62.92 62.51 -31.19
N LEU A 56 62.24 63.55 -30.73
CA LEU A 56 61.24 63.45 -29.67
C LEU A 56 60.07 62.55 -30.09
N THR A 57 59.62 62.67 -31.34
CA THR A 57 58.58 61.79 -31.90
C THR A 57 59.05 60.34 -32.01
N GLY A 58 60.32 60.11 -32.32
CA GLY A 58 60.93 58.78 -32.29
C GLY A 58 60.87 58.12 -30.91
N VAL A 59 61.03 58.89 -29.83
CA VAL A 59 60.85 58.40 -28.45
C VAL A 59 59.38 58.00 -28.20
N VAL A 60 58.41 58.77 -28.69
CA VAL A 60 56.98 58.39 -28.61
C VAL A 60 56.73 57.06 -29.32
N VAL A 61 57.31 56.87 -30.51
CA VAL A 61 57.16 55.63 -31.29
C VAL A 61 57.74 54.43 -30.53
N LEU A 62 58.93 54.58 -29.96
CA LEU A 62 59.56 53.52 -29.13
C LEU A 62 58.69 53.18 -27.92
N ALA A 63 58.15 54.18 -27.22
CA ALA A 63 57.23 53.95 -26.12
C ALA A 63 55.92 53.28 -26.57
N GLY A 64 55.41 53.62 -27.75
CA GLY A 64 54.29 52.93 -28.39
C GLY A 64 54.57 51.44 -28.62
N ILE A 65 55.77 51.10 -29.11
CA ILE A 65 56.19 49.70 -29.31
C ILE A 65 56.29 48.94 -27.97
N ILE A 66 56.86 49.57 -26.94
CA ILE A 66 56.94 49.00 -25.58
C ILE A 66 55.53 48.78 -25.02
N ALA A 67 54.66 49.77 -25.14
CA ALA A 67 53.27 49.69 -24.71
C ALA A 67 52.54 48.55 -25.45
N LEU A 68 52.76 48.38 -26.76
CA LEU A 68 52.17 47.28 -27.53
C LEU A 68 52.60 45.91 -26.98
N GLN A 69 53.88 45.77 -26.65
CA GLN A 69 54.43 44.52 -26.12
C GLN A 69 53.89 44.20 -24.72
N LEU A 70 53.74 45.20 -23.85
CA LEU A 70 53.14 45.05 -22.53
C LEU A 70 51.66 44.67 -22.61
N MET A 71 50.92 45.27 -23.55
CA MET A 71 49.53 44.93 -23.79
C MET A 71 49.38 43.47 -24.26
N LYS A 72 50.26 43.00 -25.17
CA LYS A 72 50.31 41.58 -25.59
C LYS A 72 50.65 40.62 -24.46
N ARG A 73 51.36 41.07 -23.43
CA ARG A 73 51.64 40.31 -22.19
C ARG A 73 50.49 40.35 -21.17
N GLY A 74 49.36 40.97 -21.50
CA GLY A 74 48.20 41.08 -20.63
C GLY A 74 48.25 42.22 -19.61
N MET A 75 49.29 43.05 -19.64
CA MET A 75 49.46 44.21 -18.75
C MET A 75 48.85 45.48 -19.36
N VAL A 76 47.55 45.44 -19.67
CA VAL A 76 46.84 46.53 -20.41
C VAL A 76 46.87 47.87 -19.66
N GLN A 77 46.73 47.85 -18.33
CA GLN A 77 46.77 49.07 -17.51
C GLN A 77 48.17 49.70 -17.50
N TRP A 78 49.22 48.90 -17.30
CA TRP A 78 50.61 49.40 -17.34
C TRP A 78 51.01 49.91 -18.73
N SER A 79 50.54 49.25 -19.79
CA SER A 79 50.71 49.72 -21.17
C SER A 79 50.10 51.11 -21.36
N SER A 80 48.88 51.33 -20.85
CA SER A 80 48.19 52.63 -20.91
C SER A 80 48.94 53.70 -20.10
N ILE A 81 49.40 53.37 -18.89
CA ILE A 81 50.14 54.29 -18.01
C ILE A 81 51.47 54.70 -18.64
N ILE A 82 52.25 53.75 -19.16
CA ILE A 82 53.56 54.04 -19.76
C ILE A 82 53.40 54.91 -21.01
N LEU A 83 52.42 54.59 -21.86
CA LEU A 83 52.13 55.39 -23.04
C LEU A 83 51.75 56.83 -22.64
N LEU A 84 50.87 56.99 -21.65
CA LEU A 84 50.45 58.30 -21.14
C LEU A 84 51.61 59.08 -20.54
N ILE A 85 52.43 58.49 -19.68
CA ILE A 85 53.56 59.17 -19.03
C ILE A 85 54.56 59.64 -20.08
N VAL A 86 54.94 58.78 -21.04
CA VAL A 86 55.91 59.16 -22.06
C VAL A 86 55.34 60.24 -22.98
N PHE A 87 54.08 60.09 -23.39
CA PHE A 87 53.42 61.05 -24.24
C PHE A 87 53.27 62.42 -23.56
N ASP A 88 52.86 62.43 -22.29
CA ASP A 88 52.71 63.65 -21.49
C ASP A 88 54.06 64.32 -21.22
N PHE A 89 55.10 63.55 -20.84
CA PHE A 89 56.46 64.06 -20.68
C PHE A 89 56.98 64.74 -21.95
N ILE A 90 56.74 64.13 -23.10
CA ILE A 90 57.15 64.66 -24.41
C ILE A 90 56.41 65.95 -24.73
N LEU A 91 55.11 66.02 -24.44
CA LEU A 91 54.32 67.22 -24.62
C LEU A 91 54.77 68.35 -23.67
N ILE A 92 55.06 68.03 -22.41
CA ILE A 92 55.59 68.99 -21.43
C ILE A 92 56.96 69.52 -21.88
N LEU A 93 57.83 68.63 -22.34
CA LEU A 93 59.13 69.03 -22.88
C LEU A 93 58.98 69.94 -24.11
N SER A 94 57.99 69.67 -24.96
CA SER A 94 57.61 70.53 -26.08
C SER A 94 57.13 71.91 -25.61
N ILE A 95 56.28 71.98 -24.57
CA ILE A 95 55.83 73.24 -23.97
C ILE A 95 57.03 74.05 -23.46
N VAL A 96 57.97 73.42 -22.76
CA VAL A 96 59.13 74.09 -22.15
C VAL A 96 60.15 74.57 -23.19
N ILE A 97 60.39 73.79 -24.26
CA ILE A 97 61.48 74.07 -25.22
C ILE A 97 61.03 74.94 -26.40
N SER A 98 59.77 74.81 -26.84
CA SER A 98 59.26 75.42 -28.07
C SER A 98 58.32 76.60 -27.82
N ASP A 99 57.29 76.39 -26.99
CA ASP A 99 56.04 77.16 -27.10
C ASP A 99 55.76 78.08 -25.91
N GLY A 100 56.34 77.78 -24.75
CA GLY A 100 55.99 78.42 -23.48
C GLY A 100 54.52 78.27 -23.12
N THR A 101 54.04 79.10 -22.19
CA THR A 101 52.66 79.10 -21.69
C THR A 101 51.63 79.66 -22.68
N LEU A 102 52.10 80.38 -23.71
CA LEU A 102 51.25 81.04 -24.71
C LEU A 102 51.12 80.25 -26.02
N GLY A 103 51.84 79.15 -26.20
CA GLY A 103 51.78 78.34 -27.42
C GLY A 103 50.70 77.26 -27.39
N ALA A 104 50.37 76.76 -28.58
CA ALA A 104 49.30 75.79 -28.79
C ALA A 104 49.57 74.45 -28.06
N SER A 105 50.84 74.12 -27.79
CA SER A 105 51.22 72.94 -27.02
C SER A 105 50.62 72.92 -25.61
N TYR A 106 50.24 74.05 -25.01
CA TYR A 106 49.59 74.07 -23.70
C TYR A 106 48.22 73.36 -23.70
N PHE A 107 47.50 73.37 -24.84
CA PHE A 107 46.23 72.65 -25.00
C PHE A 107 46.39 71.12 -25.01
N SER A 108 47.62 70.63 -25.18
CA SER A 108 47.90 69.19 -25.12
C SER A 108 47.71 68.60 -23.72
N LEU A 109 47.76 69.42 -22.65
CA LEU A 109 47.44 68.98 -21.28
C LEU A 109 45.97 68.57 -21.12
N ILE A 110 45.07 69.22 -21.85
CA ILE A 110 43.66 68.81 -21.93
C ILE A 110 43.57 67.48 -22.67
N LEU A 111 44.31 67.35 -23.77
CA LEU A 111 44.34 66.12 -24.56
C LEU A 111 44.81 64.91 -23.73
N THR A 112 45.91 65.02 -22.99
CA THR A 112 46.40 63.89 -22.17
C THR A 112 45.43 63.51 -21.06
N THR A 113 44.67 64.48 -20.53
CA THR A 113 43.57 64.22 -19.59
C THR A 113 42.43 63.42 -20.23
N VAL A 114 42.01 63.77 -21.46
CA VAL A 114 40.95 63.03 -22.18
C VAL A 114 41.42 61.62 -22.55
N ILE A 115 42.68 61.46 -22.98
CA ILE A 115 43.27 60.14 -23.25
C ILE A 115 43.31 59.30 -21.97
N ALA A 116 43.69 59.89 -20.84
CA ALA A 116 43.70 59.21 -19.55
C ALA A 116 42.30 58.78 -19.11
N GLY A 117 41.28 59.63 -19.29
CA GLY A 117 39.89 59.26 -19.03
C GLY A 117 39.38 58.12 -19.89
N THR A 118 39.82 58.07 -21.14
CA THR A 118 39.42 57.03 -22.09
C THR A 118 40.11 55.69 -21.81
N LEU A 119 41.39 55.71 -21.43
CA LEU A 119 42.20 54.50 -21.24
C LEU A 119 42.18 53.96 -19.80
N LEU A 120 42.20 54.83 -18.80
CA LEU A 120 42.31 54.49 -17.38
C LEU A 120 41.01 54.74 -16.60
N GLY A 121 39.95 55.16 -17.30
CA GLY A 121 38.64 55.48 -16.72
C GLY A 121 38.63 56.80 -15.94
N GLY A 122 37.51 57.08 -15.27
CA GLY A 122 37.29 58.36 -14.58
C GLY A 122 38.38 58.67 -13.53
N ARG A 123 38.82 57.67 -12.76
CA ARG A 123 39.89 57.84 -11.77
C ARG A 123 41.22 58.25 -12.43
N GLY A 124 41.55 57.68 -13.59
CA GLY A 124 42.74 58.06 -14.34
C GLY A 124 42.68 59.49 -14.91
N ALA A 125 41.51 59.92 -15.40
CA ALA A 125 41.30 61.31 -15.81
C ALA A 125 41.50 62.30 -14.65
N TYR A 126 40.94 62.02 -13.47
CA TYR A 126 41.13 62.90 -12.30
C TYR A 126 42.59 63.00 -11.88
N ILE A 127 43.30 61.86 -11.82
CA ILE A 127 44.72 61.83 -11.45
C ILE A 127 45.55 62.61 -12.48
N MET A 128 45.36 62.36 -13.78
CA MET A 128 46.10 63.06 -14.82
C MET A 128 45.74 64.54 -14.89
N SER A 129 44.48 64.92 -14.66
CA SER A 129 44.09 66.32 -14.56
C SER A 129 44.80 67.02 -13.40
N ALA A 130 44.89 66.37 -12.23
CA ALA A 130 45.62 66.91 -11.09
C ALA A 130 47.11 67.08 -11.38
N ILE A 131 47.74 66.05 -11.98
CA ILE A 131 49.14 66.09 -12.42
C ILE A 131 49.36 67.23 -13.42
N ASN A 132 48.54 67.32 -14.46
CA ASN A 132 48.63 68.34 -15.50
C ASN A 132 48.35 69.74 -14.96
N THR A 133 47.51 69.87 -13.94
CA THR A 133 47.26 71.15 -13.27
C THR A 133 48.50 71.61 -12.50
N VAL A 134 49.12 70.70 -11.72
CA VAL A 134 50.35 71.00 -10.99
C VAL A 134 51.48 71.34 -11.96
N ILE A 135 51.62 70.58 -13.04
CA ILE A 135 52.63 70.82 -14.07
C ILE A 135 52.35 72.14 -14.79
N GLY A 136 51.11 72.40 -15.20
CA GLY A 136 50.68 73.63 -15.85
C GLY A 136 50.92 74.87 -14.98
N LEU A 137 50.66 74.78 -13.67
CA LEU A 137 50.98 75.83 -12.69
C LEU A 137 52.48 76.01 -12.52
N GLY A 138 53.25 74.91 -12.47
CA GLY A 138 54.71 74.97 -12.40
C GLY A 138 55.31 75.69 -13.61
N ILE A 139 54.88 75.34 -14.82
CA ILE A 139 55.30 76.01 -16.05
C ILE A 139 54.93 77.50 -16.00
N LEU A 140 53.74 77.85 -15.50
CA LEU A 140 53.29 79.24 -15.36
C LEU A 140 54.14 80.05 -14.38
N ILE A 141 54.44 79.50 -13.20
CA ILE A 141 55.22 80.18 -12.16
C ILE A 141 56.66 80.44 -12.62
N PHE A 142 57.27 79.44 -13.27
CA PHE A 142 58.67 79.51 -13.70
C PHE A 142 58.86 80.03 -15.13
N GLN A 143 57.81 80.53 -15.78
CA GLN A 143 57.84 80.90 -17.21
C GLN A 143 58.98 81.88 -17.59
N ASN A 144 59.31 82.83 -16.70
CA ASN A 144 60.38 83.82 -16.94
C ASN A 144 61.80 83.25 -16.71
N SER A 145 61.91 82.05 -16.14
CA SER A 145 63.16 81.33 -15.88
C SER A 145 63.39 80.18 -16.86
N LEU A 146 62.43 79.89 -17.75
CA LEU A 146 62.58 78.87 -18.78
C LEU A 146 63.55 79.35 -19.88
N PRO A 147 64.23 78.43 -20.59
CA PRO A 147 65.09 78.78 -21.70
C PRO A 147 64.33 79.59 -22.76
N VAL A 148 64.99 80.54 -23.43
CA VAL A 148 64.43 81.18 -24.63
C VAL A 148 64.07 80.07 -25.62
N ALA A 149 62.85 80.11 -26.14
CA ALA A 149 62.34 79.11 -27.08
C ALA A 149 63.36 78.86 -28.20
N LEU A 150 63.79 77.61 -28.34
CA LEU A 150 64.77 77.21 -29.37
C LEU A 150 64.17 77.26 -30.79
N ILE A 151 62.84 77.33 -30.89
CA ILE A 151 62.08 77.32 -32.14
C ILE A 151 61.10 78.51 -32.11
N PRO A 152 61.33 79.59 -32.88
CA PRO A 152 60.41 80.72 -32.92
C PRO A 152 59.06 80.31 -33.53
N GLN A 153 57.97 80.54 -32.81
CA GLN A 153 56.62 80.27 -33.32
C GLN A 153 56.16 81.39 -34.25
N SER A 154 55.74 81.02 -35.46
CA SER A 154 54.97 81.89 -36.34
C SER A 154 53.47 81.77 -36.02
N PRO A 155 52.64 82.78 -36.34
CA PRO A 155 51.19 82.64 -36.23
C PRO A 155 50.66 81.38 -36.96
N VAL A 156 51.25 81.01 -38.10
CA VAL A 156 50.85 79.84 -38.89
C VAL A 156 51.08 78.53 -38.14
N THR A 157 52.23 78.37 -37.49
CA THR A 157 52.60 77.15 -36.75
C THR A 157 51.83 77.02 -35.43
N PHE A 158 51.48 78.14 -34.81
CA PHE A 158 50.58 78.19 -33.66
C PHE A 158 49.18 77.70 -34.04
N PHE A 159 48.56 78.28 -35.07
CA PHE A 159 47.21 77.91 -35.47
C PHE A 159 47.12 76.49 -36.04
N SER A 160 48.13 76.01 -36.78
CA SER A 160 48.15 74.63 -37.28
C SER A 160 48.20 73.60 -36.15
N SER A 161 49.03 73.83 -35.13
CA SER A 161 49.13 72.95 -33.96
C SER A 161 47.87 72.97 -33.11
N LEU A 162 47.28 74.15 -32.91
CA LEU A 162 46.01 74.30 -32.19
C LEU A 162 44.87 73.53 -32.88
N ILE A 163 44.77 73.64 -34.20
CA ILE A 163 43.80 72.88 -35.00
C ILE A 163 44.00 71.38 -34.76
N VAL A 164 45.24 70.88 -34.83
CA VAL A 164 45.51 69.45 -34.59
C VAL A 164 45.05 69.01 -33.20
N TYR A 165 45.36 69.76 -32.13
CA TYR A 165 44.94 69.40 -30.78
C TYR A 165 43.41 69.45 -30.61
N VAL A 166 42.74 70.47 -31.16
CA VAL A 166 41.28 70.60 -31.07
C VAL A 166 40.57 69.49 -31.87
N PHE A 167 41.01 69.20 -33.10
CA PHE A 167 40.42 68.12 -33.89
C PHE A 167 40.68 66.75 -33.27
N PHE A 168 41.87 66.52 -32.70
CA PHE A 168 42.20 65.25 -32.07
C PHE A 168 41.44 65.04 -30.76
N THR A 169 41.29 66.08 -29.93
CA THR A 169 40.42 66.03 -28.73
C THR A 169 38.95 65.82 -29.11
N ALA A 170 38.43 66.52 -30.11
CA ALA A 170 37.07 66.34 -30.60
C ALA A 170 36.82 64.92 -31.14
N ALA A 171 37.75 64.37 -31.92
CA ALA A 171 37.66 63.00 -32.43
C ALA A 171 37.62 61.96 -31.29
N LEU A 172 38.42 62.16 -30.25
CA LEU A 172 38.47 61.28 -29.10
C LEU A 172 37.20 61.35 -28.24
N LEU A 173 36.66 62.56 -28.05
CA LEU A 173 35.37 62.77 -27.37
C LEU A 173 34.23 62.13 -28.18
N GLN A 174 34.22 62.27 -29.50
CA GLN A 174 33.21 61.65 -30.36
C GLN A 174 33.27 60.12 -30.31
N ALA A 175 34.47 59.54 -30.31
CA ALA A 175 34.66 58.10 -30.16
C ALA A 175 34.12 57.60 -28.80
N SER A 176 34.36 58.37 -27.74
CA SER A 176 33.86 58.07 -26.39
C SER A 176 32.34 58.17 -26.30
N ALA A 177 31.74 59.22 -26.88
CA ALA A 177 30.29 59.42 -26.94
C ALA A 177 29.58 58.29 -27.68
N LYS A 178 30.06 57.91 -28.88
CA LYS A 178 29.53 56.76 -29.63
C LYS A 178 29.63 55.45 -28.86
N GLY A 179 30.68 55.27 -28.06
CA GLY A 179 30.83 54.12 -27.18
C GLY A 179 29.78 54.10 -26.07
N PHE A 180 29.46 55.26 -25.51
CA PHE A 180 28.45 55.42 -24.47
C PHE A 180 27.04 55.16 -24.99
N ASP A 181 26.68 55.67 -26.16
CA ASP A 181 25.37 55.42 -26.78
C ASP A 181 25.11 53.93 -27.02
N ARG A 182 26.13 53.18 -27.45
CA ARG A 182 26.04 51.71 -27.62
C ARG A 182 25.80 51.00 -26.29
N LEU A 183 26.47 51.44 -25.23
CA LEU A 183 26.28 50.86 -23.89
C LEU A 183 24.88 51.12 -23.37
N LEU A 184 24.38 52.35 -23.52
CA LEU A 184 23.01 52.68 -23.14
C LEU A 184 21.99 51.83 -23.91
N GLY A 185 22.16 51.68 -25.22
CA GLY A 185 21.28 50.82 -26.04
C GLY A 185 21.31 49.36 -25.60
N ASN A 186 22.50 48.81 -25.31
CA ASN A 186 22.64 47.45 -24.81
C ASN A 186 21.97 47.28 -23.43
N LEU A 187 22.19 48.23 -22.50
CA LEU A 187 21.59 48.21 -21.17
C LEU A 187 20.06 48.27 -21.23
N GLN A 188 19.50 49.14 -22.06
CA GLN A 188 18.05 49.22 -22.26
C GLN A 188 17.49 47.91 -22.79
N ARG A 189 18.16 47.30 -23.78
CA ARG A 189 17.75 46.01 -24.34
C ARG A 189 17.80 44.89 -23.29
N THR A 190 18.90 44.80 -22.52
CA THR A 190 19.01 43.82 -21.44
C THR A 190 17.95 44.03 -20.37
N GLN A 191 17.65 45.28 -20.02
CA GLN A 191 16.58 45.60 -19.07
C GLN A 191 15.22 45.13 -19.58
N GLN A 192 14.90 45.38 -20.86
CA GLN A 192 13.66 44.91 -21.48
C GLN A 192 13.56 43.38 -21.49
N GLU A 193 14.64 42.69 -21.89
CA GLU A 193 14.70 41.23 -21.88
C GLU A 193 14.48 40.66 -20.45
N LEU A 194 15.07 41.29 -19.44
CA LEU A 194 14.85 40.92 -18.03
C LEU A 194 13.40 41.14 -17.59
N THR A 195 12.77 42.25 -17.99
CA THR A 195 11.36 42.50 -17.64
C THR A 195 10.42 41.47 -18.25
N VAL A 196 10.58 41.13 -19.53
CA VAL A 196 9.77 40.09 -20.19
C VAL A 196 9.97 38.74 -19.51
N ARG A 197 11.23 38.38 -19.21
CA ARG A 197 11.54 37.10 -18.56
C ARG A 197 11.00 37.01 -17.13
N ASN A 198 10.99 38.12 -16.41
CA ASN A 198 10.36 38.19 -15.09
C ASN A 198 8.84 38.02 -15.18
N GLU A 199 8.18 38.63 -16.16
CA GLU A 199 6.74 38.43 -16.39
C GLU A 199 6.41 36.98 -16.76
N GLU A 200 7.20 36.34 -17.62
CA GLU A 200 7.04 34.92 -17.95
C GLU A 200 7.22 34.03 -16.72
N MET A 201 8.25 34.30 -15.91
CA MET A 201 8.52 33.55 -14.68
C MET A 201 7.40 33.72 -13.66
N GLN A 202 6.80 34.91 -13.56
CA GLN A 202 5.65 35.16 -12.70
C GLN A 202 4.40 34.41 -13.19
N LYS A 203 4.13 34.40 -14.50
CA LYS A 203 3.03 33.60 -15.09
C LYS A 203 3.23 32.10 -14.84
N PHE A 204 4.47 31.61 -14.98
CA PHE A 204 4.80 30.21 -14.67
C PHE A 204 4.59 29.89 -13.19
N ALA A 205 5.03 30.77 -12.28
CA ALA A 205 4.84 30.59 -10.85
C ALA A 205 3.35 30.49 -10.46
N VAL A 206 2.52 31.40 -10.96
CA VAL A 206 1.06 31.38 -10.72
C VAL A 206 0.42 30.11 -11.29
N GLY A 207 0.80 29.70 -12.50
CA GLY A 207 0.29 28.46 -13.11
C GLY A 207 0.69 27.20 -12.35
N LEU A 208 1.92 27.16 -11.82
CA LEU A 208 2.41 26.06 -11.00
C LEU A 208 1.66 25.99 -9.67
N GLU A 209 1.45 27.13 -9.01
CA GLU A 209 0.71 27.22 -7.75
C GLU A 209 -0.72 26.70 -7.90
N ALA A 210 -1.44 27.15 -8.94
CA ALA A 210 -2.79 26.65 -9.25
C ALA A 210 -2.81 25.14 -9.54
N THR A 211 -1.79 24.62 -10.22
CA THR A 211 -1.69 23.17 -10.50
C THR A 211 -1.41 22.38 -9.23
N ILE A 212 -0.53 22.87 -8.35
CA ILE A 212 -0.23 22.24 -7.06
C ILE A 212 -1.48 22.22 -6.20
N GLU A 213 -2.21 23.33 -6.10
CA GLU A 213 -3.44 23.42 -5.31
C GLU A 213 -4.50 22.42 -5.82
N ALA A 214 -4.73 22.37 -7.13
CA ALA A 214 -5.66 21.43 -7.74
C ALA A 214 -5.27 19.96 -7.48
N ARG A 215 -3.97 19.62 -7.62
CA ARG A 215 -3.45 18.27 -7.36
C ARG A 215 -3.52 17.88 -5.89
N THR A 216 -3.21 18.80 -4.98
CA THR A 216 -3.31 18.56 -3.53
C THR A 216 -4.75 18.30 -3.13
N ALA A 217 -5.71 19.07 -3.65
CA ALA A 217 -7.13 18.84 -3.40
C ALA A 217 -7.63 17.49 -3.96
N GLU A 218 -7.19 17.11 -5.16
CA GLU A 218 -7.49 15.80 -5.77
C GLU A 218 -6.94 14.64 -4.93
N LEU A 219 -5.68 14.75 -4.50
CA LEU A 219 -5.01 13.76 -3.63
C LEU A 219 -5.71 13.63 -2.29
N GLU A 220 -6.08 14.74 -1.65
CA GLU A 220 -6.78 14.71 -0.38
C GLU A 220 -8.14 14.01 -0.50
N LYS A 221 -8.87 14.26 -1.59
CA LYS A 221 -10.14 13.58 -1.89
C LYS A 221 -9.94 12.08 -2.11
N ALA A 222 -8.94 11.69 -2.90
CA ALA A 222 -8.62 10.29 -3.14
C ALA A 222 -8.18 9.56 -1.86
N ASN A 223 -7.39 10.23 -1.02
CA ASN A 223 -6.91 9.65 0.24
C ASN A 223 -8.06 9.44 1.23
N LYS A 224 -8.95 10.44 1.39
CA LYS A 224 -10.19 10.28 2.19
C LYS A 224 -11.04 9.12 1.70
N GLN A 225 -11.14 8.90 0.38
CA GLN A 225 -11.88 7.78 -0.17
C GLN A 225 -11.21 6.43 0.12
N ASN A 226 -9.88 6.35 0.03
CA ASN A 226 -9.13 5.15 0.39
C ASN A 226 -9.25 4.82 1.88
N GLU A 227 -9.16 5.82 2.76
CA GLU A 227 -9.36 5.63 4.20
C GLU A 227 -10.75 5.07 4.54
N ARG A 228 -11.80 5.57 3.88
CA ARG A 228 -13.16 5.05 4.04
C ARG A 228 -13.27 3.58 3.62
N ARG A 229 -12.73 3.24 2.46
CA ARG A 229 -12.70 1.84 1.98
C ARG A 229 -11.90 0.94 2.91
N ALA A 230 -10.76 1.40 3.43
CA ALA A 230 -9.95 0.63 4.37
C ALA A 230 -10.72 0.31 5.66
N LYS A 231 -11.44 1.29 6.22
CA LYS A 231 -12.31 1.07 7.40
C LYS A 231 -13.42 0.06 7.13
N GLN A 232 -14.05 0.12 5.96
CA GLN A 232 -15.06 -0.88 5.55
C GLN A 232 -14.47 -2.29 5.43
N PHE A 233 -13.29 -2.44 4.84
CA PHE A 233 -12.62 -3.74 4.78
C PHE A 233 -12.24 -4.27 6.15
N GLU A 234 -11.78 -3.40 7.05
CA GLU A 234 -11.49 -3.78 8.44
C GLU A 234 -12.73 -4.32 9.16
N ALA A 235 -13.89 -3.66 8.97
CA ALA A 235 -15.18 -4.09 9.49
C ALA A 235 -15.56 -5.51 9.01
N ILE A 236 -15.53 -5.73 7.69
CA ILE A 236 -15.83 -7.02 7.08
C ILE A 236 -14.87 -8.09 7.59
N ALA A 237 -13.58 -7.79 7.70
CA ALA A 237 -12.57 -8.72 8.19
C ALA A 237 -12.72 -9.05 9.68
N LYS A 238 -13.25 -8.14 10.51
CA LYS A 238 -13.59 -8.44 11.91
C LYS A 238 -14.79 -9.38 12.00
N ILE A 239 -15.84 -9.12 11.23
CA ILE A 239 -17.04 -9.96 11.19
C ILE A 239 -16.73 -11.36 10.66
N ALA A 240 -15.96 -11.47 9.57
CA ALA A 240 -15.52 -12.75 9.02
C ALA A 240 -14.68 -13.57 10.02
N ARG A 241 -13.86 -12.90 10.85
CA ARG A 241 -13.13 -13.55 11.94
C ARG A 241 -14.05 -14.04 13.05
N ALA A 242 -15.04 -13.25 13.46
CA ALA A 242 -16.03 -13.66 14.47
C ALA A 242 -16.82 -14.90 14.01
N ILE A 243 -17.21 -14.92 12.72
CA ILE A 243 -17.85 -16.08 12.06
C ILE A 243 -16.95 -17.31 12.12
N SER A 244 -15.65 -17.16 11.84
CA SER A 244 -14.72 -18.30 11.79
C SER A 244 -14.40 -18.90 13.16
N GLN A 245 -14.57 -18.14 14.25
CA GLN A 245 -14.18 -18.54 15.60
C GLN A 245 -15.33 -19.12 16.42
N THR A 246 -16.58 -18.91 16.00
CA THR A 246 -17.76 -19.23 16.79
C THR A 246 -18.59 -20.31 16.10
N GLN A 247 -18.81 -21.44 16.77
CA GLN A 247 -19.59 -22.55 16.21
C GLN A 247 -21.10 -22.44 16.44
N SER A 248 -21.52 -21.73 17.50
CA SER A 248 -22.93 -21.60 17.89
C SER A 248 -23.56 -20.28 17.42
N LEU A 249 -24.73 -20.37 16.76
CA LEU A 249 -25.50 -19.21 16.32
C LEU A 249 -25.97 -18.32 17.48
N ASP A 250 -26.29 -18.92 18.63
CA ASP A 250 -26.75 -18.20 19.82
C ASP A 250 -25.71 -17.19 20.32
N THR A 251 -24.42 -17.49 20.11
CA THR A 251 -23.32 -16.59 20.43
C THR A 251 -22.89 -15.72 19.26
N LEU A 252 -22.93 -16.26 18.03
CA LEU A 252 -22.43 -15.58 16.84
C LEU A 252 -23.33 -14.42 16.40
N LEU A 253 -24.64 -14.67 16.29
CA LEU A 253 -25.56 -13.67 15.75
C LEU A 253 -25.63 -12.41 16.62
N PRO A 254 -25.68 -12.48 17.97
CA PRO A 254 -25.59 -11.29 18.81
C PRO A 254 -24.31 -10.48 18.58
N GLN A 255 -23.14 -11.14 18.50
CA GLN A 255 -21.87 -10.46 18.23
C GLN A 255 -21.88 -9.74 16.88
N ILE A 256 -22.46 -10.36 15.85
CA ILE A 256 -22.59 -9.74 14.53
C ILE A 256 -23.49 -8.50 14.60
N THR A 257 -24.64 -8.57 15.28
CA THR A 257 -25.53 -7.41 15.43
C THR A 257 -24.85 -6.25 16.17
N GLU A 258 -24.04 -6.55 17.19
CA GLU A 258 -23.28 -5.55 17.95
C GLU A 258 -22.16 -4.93 17.10
N LEU A 259 -21.40 -5.74 16.36
CA LEU A 259 -20.34 -5.25 15.47
C LEU A 259 -20.89 -4.37 14.34
N ILE A 260 -22.03 -4.74 13.74
CA ILE A 260 -22.67 -3.92 12.68
C ILE A 260 -23.12 -2.58 13.26
N SER A 261 -23.76 -2.60 14.43
CA SER A 261 -24.16 -1.38 15.14
C SER A 261 -22.96 -0.47 15.43
N ASP A 262 -21.92 -0.99 16.08
CA ASP A 262 -20.79 -0.18 16.57
C ASP A 262 -19.93 0.38 15.43
N GLN A 263 -19.75 -0.41 14.37
CA GLN A 263 -18.83 -0.06 13.29
C GLN A 263 -19.44 0.89 12.26
N PHE A 264 -20.76 0.83 12.07
CA PHE A 264 -21.48 1.67 11.11
C PHE A 264 -22.35 2.75 11.77
N GLY A 265 -22.50 2.73 13.10
CA GLY A 265 -23.23 3.75 13.85
C GLY A 265 -24.75 3.66 13.71
N PHE A 266 -25.28 2.49 13.40
CA PHE A 266 -26.72 2.29 13.26
C PHE A 266 -27.40 2.07 14.62
N TYR A 267 -28.63 2.58 14.73
CA TYR A 267 -29.40 2.56 15.97
C TYR A 267 -29.79 1.14 16.41
N HIS A 268 -30.24 0.33 15.44
CA HIS A 268 -30.65 -1.03 15.70
C HIS A 268 -30.19 -1.95 14.56
N THR A 269 -29.77 -3.15 14.94
CA THR A 269 -29.51 -4.27 14.04
C THR A 269 -30.12 -5.51 14.66
N GLY A 270 -30.91 -6.23 13.85
CA GLY A 270 -31.58 -7.47 14.22
C GLY A 270 -31.33 -8.55 13.19
N VAL A 271 -31.27 -9.81 13.64
CA VAL A 271 -31.27 -10.98 12.76
C VAL A 271 -32.53 -11.77 13.02
N PHE A 272 -33.33 -11.94 11.98
CA PHE A 272 -34.50 -12.79 11.96
C PHE A 272 -34.18 -14.08 11.23
N LEU A 273 -34.59 -15.23 11.76
CA LEU A 273 -34.55 -16.51 11.05
C LEU A 273 -35.96 -16.94 10.68
N VAL A 274 -36.10 -17.55 9.50
CA VAL A 274 -37.37 -18.12 9.06
C VAL A 274 -37.62 -19.42 9.83
N ASP A 275 -38.86 -19.62 10.28
CA ASP A 275 -39.30 -20.83 10.96
C ASP A 275 -39.42 -22.03 9.99
N ALA A 276 -39.47 -23.25 10.53
CA ALA A 276 -39.51 -24.47 9.73
C ALA A 276 -40.73 -24.57 8.79
N ASN A 277 -41.81 -23.84 9.09
CA ASN A 277 -43.04 -23.82 8.31
C ASN A 277 -43.09 -22.70 7.26
N LEU A 278 -42.05 -21.86 7.17
CA LEU A 278 -41.99 -20.69 6.29
C LEU A 278 -43.16 -19.70 6.50
N GLU A 279 -43.71 -19.62 7.73
CA GLU A 279 -44.81 -18.72 8.06
C GLU A 279 -44.33 -17.45 8.77
N TYR A 280 -43.30 -17.58 9.63
CA TYR A 280 -42.82 -16.48 10.46
C TYR A 280 -41.31 -16.26 10.35
N ALA A 281 -40.91 -14.99 10.31
CA ALA A 281 -39.56 -14.55 10.59
C ALA A 281 -39.46 -14.22 12.09
N VAL A 282 -38.64 -14.96 12.83
CA VAL A 282 -38.48 -14.86 14.28
C VAL A 282 -37.19 -14.14 14.59
N LEU A 283 -37.22 -13.13 15.46
CA LEU A 283 -36.02 -12.41 15.89
C LEU A 283 -35.17 -13.30 16.80
N ILE A 284 -33.93 -13.57 16.41
CA ILE A 284 -32.99 -14.45 17.14
C ILE A 284 -31.83 -13.66 17.77
N ALA A 285 -31.44 -12.54 17.17
CA ALA A 285 -30.41 -11.66 17.73
C ALA A 285 -30.72 -10.18 17.50
N ALA A 286 -30.30 -9.33 18.43
CA ALA A 286 -30.38 -7.88 18.31
C ALA A 286 -29.42 -7.18 19.27
N ASN A 287 -28.88 -6.02 18.87
CA ASN A 287 -27.96 -5.22 19.68
C ASN A 287 -28.69 -4.29 20.69
N SER A 288 -29.73 -3.58 20.22
CA SER A 288 -30.32 -2.43 20.92
C SER A 288 -31.15 -2.84 22.14
N ALA A 289 -31.42 -1.90 23.06
CA ALA A 289 -32.30 -2.13 24.19
C ALA A 289 -33.73 -2.53 23.78
N GLY A 290 -34.28 -1.91 22.73
CA GLY A 290 -35.57 -2.29 22.14
C GLY A 290 -35.56 -3.72 21.58
N GLY A 291 -34.53 -4.04 20.81
CA GLY A 291 -34.25 -5.39 20.31
C GLY A 291 -34.20 -6.45 21.41
N LYS A 292 -33.54 -6.16 22.54
CA LYS A 292 -33.48 -7.09 23.70
C LYS A 292 -34.86 -7.34 24.31
N LYS A 293 -35.74 -6.33 24.37
CA LYS A 293 -37.14 -6.52 24.80
C LYS A 293 -37.92 -7.39 23.80
N MET A 294 -37.71 -7.18 22.50
CA MET A 294 -38.32 -7.99 21.45
C MET A 294 -37.87 -9.47 21.52
N LEU A 295 -36.59 -9.72 21.78
CA LEU A 295 -36.06 -11.07 22.00
C LEU A 295 -36.73 -11.75 23.20
N ALA A 296 -36.86 -11.06 24.33
CA ALA A 296 -37.47 -11.61 25.54
C ALA A 296 -38.94 -12.05 25.36
N ARG A 297 -39.65 -11.51 24.36
CA ARG A 297 -41.03 -11.88 24.02
C ARG A 297 -41.17 -12.75 22.77
N ASN A 298 -40.08 -13.32 22.25
CA ASN A 298 -40.04 -14.11 21.02
C ASN A 298 -40.73 -13.40 19.84
N HIS A 299 -40.34 -12.15 19.61
CA HIS A 299 -40.94 -11.34 18.56
C HIS A 299 -40.83 -12.03 17.18
N LYS A 300 -41.96 -12.09 16.49
CA LYS A 300 -42.09 -12.75 15.18
C LYS A 300 -42.98 -11.95 14.25
N LEU A 301 -42.64 -11.96 12.97
CA LEU A 301 -43.33 -11.24 11.90
C LEU A 301 -43.78 -12.23 10.84
N ARG A 302 -44.99 -12.06 10.31
CA ARG A 302 -45.53 -12.96 9.30
C ARG A 302 -44.93 -12.68 7.94
N ILE A 303 -44.44 -13.72 7.28
CA ILE A 303 -43.75 -13.63 6.00
C ILE A 303 -44.70 -13.11 4.90
N GLY A 304 -44.22 -12.15 4.10
CA GLY A 304 -44.96 -11.52 3.00
C GLY A 304 -46.09 -10.55 3.40
N GLN A 305 -46.43 -10.44 4.69
CA GLN A 305 -47.62 -9.70 5.13
C GLN A 305 -47.32 -8.55 6.11
N THR A 306 -46.25 -8.64 6.91
CA THR A 306 -46.02 -7.69 8.02
C THR A 306 -44.62 -7.08 7.96
N GLY A 307 -44.55 -5.75 7.89
CA GLY A 307 -43.28 -5.04 8.01
C GLY A 307 -42.35 -5.22 6.81
N ILE A 308 -41.25 -4.47 6.84
CA ILE A 308 -40.20 -4.54 5.83
C ILE A 308 -39.47 -5.89 5.91
N VAL A 309 -39.17 -6.36 7.13
CA VAL A 309 -38.63 -7.70 7.39
C VAL A 309 -39.49 -8.81 6.78
N GLY A 310 -40.82 -8.79 6.99
CA GLY A 310 -41.71 -9.81 6.43
C GLY A 310 -41.75 -9.79 4.91
N TYR A 311 -41.71 -8.61 4.29
CA TYR A 311 -41.62 -8.47 2.83
C TYR A 311 -40.32 -9.08 2.28
N VAL A 312 -39.17 -8.77 2.88
CA VAL A 312 -37.87 -9.30 2.45
C VAL A 312 -37.80 -10.81 2.66
N ALA A 313 -38.33 -11.31 3.78
CA ALA A 313 -38.43 -12.74 4.05
C ALA A 313 -39.22 -13.49 2.96
N GLY A 314 -40.28 -12.88 2.42
CA GLY A 314 -41.15 -13.51 1.43
C GLY A 314 -40.68 -13.37 -0.02
N THR A 315 -39.97 -12.27 -0.34
CA THR A 315 -39.52 -11.99 -1.71
C THR A 315 -38.07 -12.37 -1.98
N GLY A 316 -37.23 -12.45 -0.93
CA GLY A 316 -35.78 -12.63 -1.08
C GLY A 316 -35.08 -11.44 -1.72
N LEU A 317 -35.73 -10.27 -1.80
CA LEU A 317 -35.17 -9.05 -2.38
C LEU A 317 -34.88 -8.02 -1.29
N PRO A 318 -33.72 -7.33 -1.34
CA PRO A 318 -33.40 -6.28 -0.37
C PRO A 318 -34.37 -5.10 -0.49
N ARG A 319 -34.71 -4.47 0.64
CA ARG A 319 -35.61 -3.30 0.69
C ARG A 319 -35.10 -2.25 1.66
N ILE A 320 -35.24 -0.99 1.26
CA ILE A 320 -35.01 0.19 2.10
C ILE A 320 -36.34 0.91 2.25
N ALA A 321 -36.70 1.25 3.47
CA ALA A 321 -37.88 2.01 3.83
C ALA A 321 -37.49 3.31 4.53
N LEU A 322 -38.25 4.37 4.28
CA LEU A 322 -38.07 5.69 4.87
C LEU A 322 -39.34 6.04 5.67
N ASP A 323 -39.23 6.82 6.74
CA ASP A 323 -40.34 7.28 7.59
C ASP A 323 -41.33 8.25 6.92
N THR A 324 -41.28 8.34 5.60
CA THR A 324 -42.12 9.21 4.77
C THR A 324 -42.75 8.42 3.62
N GLY A 325 -43.89 8.90 3.11
CA GLY A 325 -44.58 8.25 1.99
C GLY A 325 -45.29 6.95 2.37
N ALA A 326 -45.31 5.98 1.46
CA ALA A 326 -46.08 4.74 1.60
C ALA A 326 -45.54 3.78 2.68
N ASP A 327 -44.27 3.91 3.06
CA ASP A 327 -43.62 3.02 4.03
C ASP A 327 -43.73 3.51 5.48
N ALA A 328 -44.21 4.75 5.72
CA ALA A 328 -44.38 5.32 7.05
C ALA A 328 -45.24 4.46 8.00
N ILE A 329 -46.14 3.64 7.44
CA ILE A 329 -47.01 2.71 8.19
C ILE A 329 -46.24 1.58 8.89
N TYR A 330 -45.00 1.29 8.47
CA TYR A 330 -44.19 0.19 9.00
C TYR A 330 -43.34 0.58 10.22
N PHE A 331 -43.21 1.88 10.53
CA PHE A 331 -42.37 2.39 11.64
C PHE A 331 -43.07 2.38 13.01
N ASN A 332 -44.23 1.74 13.14
CA ASN A 332 -45.02 1.75 14.38
C ASN A 332 -44.61 0.63 15.36
N ASN A 333 -43.33 0.59 15.74
CA ASN A 333 -42.81 -0.35 16.73
C ASN A 333 -42.56 0.36 18.08
N PRO A 334 -43.33 0.06 19.14
CA PRO A 334 -43.15 0.69 20.45
C PRO A 334 -41.76 0.45 21.08
N ASP A 335 -41.09 -0.64 20.69
CA ASP A 335 -39.76 -0.97 21.21
C ASP A 335 -38.64 -0.19 20.50
N LEU A 336 -38.90 0.36 19.30
CA LEU A 336 -37.95 1.13 18.48
C LEU A 336 -38.58 2.46 18.01
N PRO A 337 -38.94 3.37 18.93
CA PRO A 337 -39.72 4.57 18.60
C PRO A 337 -38.96 5.61 17.78
N ASP A 338 -37.63 5.59 17.82
CA ASP A 338 -36.79 6.59 17.17
C ASP A 338 -36.41 6.22 15.73
N THR A 339 -36.85 5.06 15.23
CA THR A 339 -36.52 4.62 13.87
C THR A 339 -37.14 5.54 12.82
N ARG A 340 -36.29 6.06 11.93
CA ARG A 340 -36.69 6.90 10.80
C ARG A 340 -36.35 6.32 9.43
N SER A 341 -35.46 5.34 9.38
CA SER A 341 -35.20 4.56 8.18
C SER A 341 -34.84 3.13 8.53
N GLU A 342 -35.19 2.20 7.66
CA GLU A 342 -34.99 0.76 7.83
C GLU A 342 -34.45 0.16 6.54
N MET A 343 -33.45 -0.70 6.66
CA MET A 343 -32.89 -1.50 5.58
C MET A 343 -32.94 -2.97 5.98
N ALA A 344 -33.69 -3.76 5.21
CA ALA A 344 -33.76 -5.21 5.38
C ALA A 344 -33.07 -5.91 4.21
N LEU A 345 -32.22 -6.88 4.56
CA LEU A 345 -31.41 -7.66 3.66
C LEU A 345 -31.73 -9.14 3.82
N PRO A 346 -31.98 -9.88 2.73
CA PRO A 346 -32.25 -11.31 2.83
C PRO A 346 -30.97 -12.05 3.19
N LEU A 347 -31.10 -13.06 4.06
CA LEU A 347 -30.05 -14.02 4.33
C LEU A 347 -30.31 -15.25 3.47
N LEU A 348 -29.51 -15.45 2.43
CA LEU A 348 -29.79 -16.40 1.36
C LEU A 348 -28.90 -17.63 1.44
N ARG A 349 -29.52 -18.80 1.28
CA ARG A 349 -28.83 -20.07 1.02
C ARG A 349 -28.47 -20.21 -0.46
N LYS A 350 -27.55 -21.12 -0.77
CA LYS A 350 -27.37 -21.61 -2.15
C LYS A 350 -28.72 -22.03 -2.75
N GLY A 351 -29.05 -21.46 -3.91
CA GLY A 351 -30.33 -21.72 -4.61
C GLY A 351 -31.42 -20.66 -4.38
N SER A 352 -31.11 -19.54 -3.73
CA SER A 352 -32.04 -18.41 -3.48
C SER A 352 -33.13 -18.69 -2.44
N GLU A 353 -32.93 -19.67 -1.56
CA GLU A 353 -33.79 -19.92 -0.40
C GLU A 353 -33.49 -18.91 0.70
N VAL A 354 -34.53 -18.29 1.29
CA VAL A 354 -34.37 -17.30 2.36
C VAL A 354 -34.26 -18.00 3.71
N LEU A 355 -33.09 -17.94 4.33
CA LEU A 355 -32.82 -18.46 5.67
C LEU A 355 -33.33 -17.50 6.76
N GLY A 356 -33.37 -16.20 6.46
CA GLY A 356 -33.61 -15.15 7.42
C GLY A 356 -33.51 -13.76 6.80
N VAL A 357 -33.51 -12.75 7.65
CA VAL A 357 -33.39 -11.34 7.28
C VAL A 357 -32.48 -10.64 8.28
N LEU A 358 -31.51 -9.89 7.75
CA LEU A 358 -30.75 -8.91 8.50
C LEU A 358 -31.48 -7.57 8.41
N ASP A 359 -31.94 -7.08 9.56
CA ASP A 359 -32.62 -5.80 9.71
C ASP A 359 -31.67 -4.76 10.30
N VAL A 360 -31.58 -3.59 9.68
CA VAL A 360 -30.75 -2.47 10.11
C VAL A 360 -31.59 -1.20 10.11
N GLN A 361 -31.61 -0.49 11.23
CA GLN A 361 -32.47 0.68 11.42
C GLN A 361 -31.66 1.88 11.91
N SER A 362 -32.05 3.08 11.48
CA SER A 362 -31.42 4.34 11.85
C SER A 362 -32.44 5.37 12.34
N VAL A 363 -31.97 6.27 13.20
CA VAL A 363 -32.73 7.45 13.65
C VAL A 363 -32.74 8.59 12.63
N GLU A 364 -31.99 8.47 11.53
CA GLU A 364 -32.01 9.42 10.42
C GLU A 364 -32.91 8.91 9.29
N SER A 365 -33.73 9.79 8.69
CA SER A 365 -34.74 9.41 7.68
C SER A 365 -34.18 8.89 6.36
N ASN A 366 -32.91 9.15 6.04
CA ASN A 366 -32.25 8.71 4.81
C ASN A 366 -30.81 8.28 5.07
N ALA A 367 -30.63 7.39 6.06
CA ALA A 367 -29.31 7.01 6.55
C ALA A 367 -28.50 6.14 5.56
N PHE A 368 -29.19 5.39 4.68
CA PHE A 368 -28.55 4.37 3.85
C PHE A 368 -28.21 4.91 2.46
N ASN A 369 -26.91 5.03 2.15
CA ASN A 369 -26.45 5.33 0.80
C ASN A 369 -26.12 4.04 0.00
N GLN A 370 -25.86 4.15 -1.31
CA GLN A 370 -25.56 2.96 -2.15
C GLN A 370 -24.32 2.18 -1.69
N GLU A 371 -23.35 2.83 -1.05
CA GLU A 371 -22.14 2.20 -0.55
C GLU A 371 -22.47 1.35 0.68
N ASP A 372 -23.25 1.88 1.62
CA ASP A 372 -23.73 1.16 2.80
C ASP A 372 -24.53 -0.08 2.38
N VAL A 373 -25.40 0.07 1.37
CA VAL A 373 -26.19 -1.03 0.83
C VAL A 373 -25.29 -2.16 0.31
N ARG A 374 -24.25 -1.84 -0.44
CA ARG A 374 -23.31 -2.85 -0.97
C ARG A 374 -22.52 -3.53 0.16
N THR A 375 -22.06 -2.75 1.14
CA THR A 375 -21.31 -3.27 2.27
C THR A 375 -22.17 -4.17 3.16
N LEU A 376 -23.37 -3.72 3.53
CA LEU A 376 -24.29 -4.49 4.35
C LEU A 376 -24.80 -5.74 3.62
N SER A 377 -25.06 -5.68 2.30
CA SER A 377 -25.38 -6.89 1.51
C SER A 377 -24.24 -7.91 1.55
N THR A 378 -23.00 -7.45 1.41
CA THR A 378 -21.83 -8.35 1.52
C THR A 378 -21.74 -8.99 2.91
N LEU A 379 -22.08 -8.23 3.96
CA LEU A 379 -22.14 -8.77 5.31
C LEU A 379 -23.28 -9.77 5.48
N ALA A 380 -24.47 -9.49 4.94
CA ALA A 380 -25.61 -10.40 4.92
C ALA A 380 -25.25 -11.74 4.25
N ASP A 381 -24.50 -11.71 3.14
CA ASP A 381 -23.99 -12.93 2.49
C ASP A 381 -23.07 -13.72 3.43
N GLN A 382 -22.15 -13.06 4.14
CA GLN A 382 -21.27 -13.74 5.11
C GLN A 382 -22.05 -14.33 6.29
N VAL A 383 -23.05 -13.61 6.79
CA VAL A 383 -23.95 -14.09 7.85
C VAL A 383 -24.73 -15.31 7.39
N SER A 384 -25.20 -15.31 6.14
CA SER A 384 -25.92 -16.44 5.54
C SER A 384 -25.06 -17.70 5.49
N ILE A 385 -23.80 -17.56 5.07
CA ILE A 385 -22.82 -18.66 5.07
C ILE A 385 -22.60 -19.18 6.49
N ALA A 386 -22.49 -18.29 7.48
CA ALA A 386 -22.31 -18.68 8.87
C ALA A 386 -23.50 -19.48 9.44
N ILE A 387 -24.73 -19.03 9.15
CA ILE A 387 -25.96 -19.72 9.50
C ILE A 387 -26.01 -21.11 8.87
N GLU A 388 -25.69 -21.21 7.58
CA GLU A 388 -25.68 -22.49 6.88
C GLU A 388 -24.62 -23.45 7.44
N ASN A 389 -23.42 -22.96 7.73
CA ASN A 389 -22.34 -23.78 8.31
C ASN A 389 -22.71 -24.33 9.69
N SER A 390 -23.29 -23.50 10.57
CA SER A 390 -23.70 -23.94 11.90
C SER A 390 -24.83 -24.96 11.83
N ARG A 391 -25.85 -24.73 10.98
CA ARG A 391 -26.92 -25.71 10.74
C ARG A 391 -26.40 -27.05 10.21
N LEU A 392 -25.46 -27.01 9.25
CA LEU A 392 -24.84 -28.23 8.71
C LEU A 392 -24.06 -29.00 9.78
N PHE A 393 -23.38 -28.29 10.67
CA PHE A 393 -22.64 -28.89 11.77
C PHE A 393 -23.58 -29.54 12.81
N GLU A 394 -24.62 -28.83 13.23
CA GLU A 394 -25.64 -29.37 14.15
C GLU A 394 -26.32 -30.62 13.58
N GLU A 395 -26.59 -30.62 12.27
CA GLU A 395 -27.14 -31.77 11.57
C GLU A 395 -26.18 -32.96 11.57
N GLN A 396 -24.88 -32.73 11.30
CA GLN A 396 -23.85 -33.77 11.38
C GLN A 396 -23.76 -34.38 12.78
N GLU A 397 -23.76 -33.56 13.82
CA GLU A 397 -23.76 -34.04 15.20
C GLU A 397 -25.01 -34.84 15.56
N ARG A 398 -26.18 -34.42 15.06
CA ARG A 398 -27.43 -35.16 15.24
C ARG A 398 -27.34 -36.53 14.57
N ILE A 399 -26.96 -36.59 13.29
CA ILE A 399 -26.81 -37.83 12.53
C ILE A 399 -25.79 -38.75 13.21
N LEU A 400 -24.67 -38.21 13.70
CA LEU A 400 -23.66 -39.00 14.40
C LEU A 400 -24.23 -39.62 15.68
N ARG A 401 -24.95 -38.85 16.50
CA ARG A 401 -25.61 -39.35 17.72
C ARG A 401 -26.65 -40.42 17.41
N GLU A 402 -27.48 -40.22 16.40
CA GLU A 402 -28.47 -41.20 15.96
C GLU A 402 -27.81 -42.50 15.48
N THR A 403 -26.76 -42.39 14.67
CA THR A 403 -26.00 -43.54 14.16
C THR A 403 -25.35 -44.33 15.30
N GLN A 404 -24.74 -43.64 16.27
CA GLN A 404 -24.14 -44.27 17.45
C GLN A 404 -25.18 -44.98 18.32
N ALA A 405 -26.38 -44.40 18.47
CA ALA A 405 -27.48 -45.00 19.21
C ALA A 405 -28.00 -46.28 18.53
N VAL A 406 -28.15 -46.26 17.20
CA VAL A 406 -28.55 -47.44 16.40
C VAL A 406 -27.49 -48.54 16.52
N TYR A 407 -26.21 -48.21 16.29
CA TYR A 407 -25.11 -49.17 16.40
C TYR A 407 -25.02 -49.80 17.80
N SER A 408 -25.14 -49.00 18.85
CA SER A 408 -25.11 -49.49 20.24
C SER A 408 -26.26 -50.44 20.55
N ARG A 409 -27.45 -50.18 20.01
CA ARG A 409 -28.61 -51.07 20.14
C ARG A 409 -28.37 -52.39 19.42
N ASP A 410 -27.94 -52.33 18.16
CA ASP A 410 -27.68 -53.51 17.32
C ASP A 410 -26.62 -54.43 17.94
N LEU A 411 -25.52 -53.84 18.43
CA LEU A 411 -24.46 -54.58 19.11
C LEU A 411 -24.99 -55.27 20.38
N ARG A 412 -25.78 -54.57 21.22
CA ARG A 412 -26.37 -55.18 22.43
C ARG A 412 -27.34 -56.32 22.09
N GLU A 413 -28.22 -56.12 21.12
CA GLU A 413 -29.18 -57.15 20.70
C GLU A 413 -28.49 -58.36 20.08
N GLY A 414 -27.47 -58.15 19.25
CA GLY A 414 -26.66 -59.20 18.65
C GLY A 414 -25.95 -60.07 19.70
N TRP A 415 -25.34 -59.44 20.71
CA TRP A 415 -24.71 -60.16 21.82
C TRP A 415 -25.72 -60.92 22.68
N ILE A 416 -26.86 -60.32 23.04
CA ILE A 416 -27.92 -61.01 23.81
C ILE A 416 -28.43 -62.23 23.03
N ARG A 417 -28.66 -62.09 21.72
CA ARG A 417 -29.12 -63.18 20.85
C ARG A 417 -28.08 -64.30 20.78
N PHE A 418 -26.82 -63.96 20.54
CA PHE A 418 -25.73 -64.92 20.46
C PHE A 418 -25.57 -65.73 21.76
N LEU A 419 -25.57 -65.05 22.92
CA LEU A 419 -25.44 -65.71 24.22
C LEU A 419 -26.61 -66.65 24.51
N ARG A 420 -27.85 -66.28 24.11
CA ARG A 420 -29.03 -67.16 24.22
C ARG A 420 -28.92 -68.40 23.33
N THR A 421 -28.48 -68.25 22.08
CA THR A 421 -28.37 -69.37 21.14
C THR A 421 -27.26 -70.34 21.55
N GLN A 422 -26.10 -69.81 21.94
CA GLN A 422 -24.93 -70.64 22.27
C GLN A 422 -24.98 -71.25 23.68
N LYS A 423 -25.90 -70.81 24.56
CA LYS A 423 -26.02 -71.26 25.96
C LYS A 423 -24.71 -71.16 26.75
N ILE A 424 -23.92 -70.14 26.46
CA ILE A 424 -22.65 -69.84 27.14
C ILE A 424 -22.77 -68.44 27.74
N SER A 425 -22.51 -68.32 29.03
CA SER A 425 -22.45 -67.06 29.77
C SER A 425 -21.02 -66.58 30.05
N GLY A 426 -20.01 -67.45 29.86
CA GLY A 426 -18.61 -67.09 30.07
C GLY A 426 -17.69 -68.30 30.20
N ILE A 427 -16.43 -68.03 30.52
CA ILE A 427 -15.42 -69.05 30.82
C ILE A 427 -14.69 -68.66 32.10
N GLN A 428 -14.42 -69.65 32.95
CA GLN A 428 -13.64 -69.45 34.17
C GLN A 428 -12.50 -70.44 34.21
N ARG A 429 -11.34 -69.99 34.67
CA ARG A 429 -10.18 -70.85 34.91
C ARG A 429 -9.92 -70.97 36.42
N LEU A 430 -10.00 -72.18 36.96
CA LEU A 430 -9.60 -72.50 38.34
C LEU A 430 -8.61 -73.67 38.32
N ASN A 431 -7.52 -73.57 39.10
CA ASN A 431 -6.51 -74.62 39.21
C ASN A 431 -6.03 -75.17 37.86
N LEU A 432 -5.73 -74.25 36.93
CA LEU A 432 -5.29 -74.53 35.56
C LEU A 432 -6.33 -75.24 34.66
N LYS A 433 -7.56 -75.47 35.14
CA LYS A 433 -8.65 -76.08 34.36
C LYS A 433 -9.65 -75.01 33.91
N ASN A 434 -10.09 -75.10 32.65
CA ASN A 434 -11.11 -74.23 32.09
C ASN A 434 -12.50 -74.85 32.26
N LYS A 435 -13.47 -74.05 32.69
CA LYS A 435 -14.88 -74.43 32.83
C LYS A 435 -15.75 -73.39 32.12
N PHE A 436 -16.58 -73.84 31.18
CA PHE A 436 -17.61 -72.99 30.58
C PHE A 436 -18.73 -72.75 31.58
N LEU A 437 -19.20 -71.50 31.61
CA LEU A 437 -20.31 -71.06 32.44
C LEU A 437 -21.57 -71.06 31.60
N ILE A 438 -22.61 -71.73 32.07
CA ILE A 438 -23.94 -71.77 31.43
C ILE A 438 -24.83 -70.67 32.04
N GLU A 439 -24.60 -70.34 33.31
CA GLU A 439 -25.27 -69.26 34.04
C GLU A 439 -24.25 -68.19 34.49
N PRO A 440 -24.66 -66.92 34.59
CA PRO A 440 -23.82 -65.85 35.10
C PRO A 440 -23.40 -66.12 36.56
N ILE A 441 -22.15 -65.78 36.90
CA ILE A 441 -21.66 -65.79 38.28
C ILE A 441 -21.64 -64.34 38.80
N GLU A 442 -22.02 -64.13 40.06
CA GLU A 442 -21.81 -62.84 40.71
C GLU A 442 -20.32 -62.59 40.93
N LEU A 443 -19.81 -61.53 40.30
CA LEU A 443 -18.40 -61.13 40.37
C LEU A 443 -18.27 -59.81 41.13
N PRO A 444 -17.33 -59.68 42.09
CA PRO A 444 -17.12 -58.44 42.83
C PRO A 444 -16.79 -57.26 41.89
N GLY A 445 -17.50 -56.14 42.04
CA GLY A 445 -17.29 -54.93 41.23
C GLY A 445 -17.81 -55.01 39.80
N ALA A 446 -18.49 -56.10 39.41
CA ALA A 446 -19.00 -56.28 38.05
C ALA A 446 -20.09 -55.27 37.68
N VAL A 447 -21.01 -54.98 38.61
CA VAL A 447 -22.11 -54.04 38.39
C VAL A 447 -21.54 -52.62 38.20
N GLU A 448 -20.58 -52.23 39.03
CA GLU A 448 -19.90 -50.95 38.94
C GLU A 448 -19.06 -50.83 37.67
N ALA A 449 -18.35 -51.89 37.26
CA ALA A 449 -17.57 -51.94 36.02
C ALA A 449 -18.46 -51.82 34.78
N ILE A 450 -19.61 -52.51 34.75
CA ILE A 450 -20.58 -52.44 33.65
C ILE A 450 -21.20 -51.04 33.57
N ARG A 451 -21.55 -50.44 34.72
CA ARG A 451 -22.24 -49.15 34.75
C ARG A 451 -21.33 -47.97 34.43
N SER A 452 -20.11 -47.96 34.97
CA SER A 452 -19.16 -46.85 34.79
C SER A 452 -18.26 -47.03 33.58
N GLY A 453 -18.07 -48.26 33.10
CA GLY A 453 -17.08 -48.57 32.07
C GLY A 453 -15.63 -48.37 32.57
N SER A 454 -15.38 -48.33 33.87
CA SER A 454 -14.04 -48.19 34.44
C SER A 454 -13.55 -49.49 35.08
N ILE A 455 -12.24 -49.60 35.27
CA ILE A 455 -11.60 -50.72 35.96
C ILE A 455 -11.82 -50.57 37.48
N PHE A 456 -12.13 -51.67 38.16
CA PHE A 456 -12.28 -51.73 39.62
C PHE A 456 -11.31 -52.71 40.23
N SER A 457 -10.64 -52.30 41.31
CA SER A 457 -9.81 -53.17 42.14
C SER A 457 -10.42 -53.25 43.53
N LYS A 458 -10.51 -54.47 44.08
CA LYS A 458 -11.01 -54.73 45.43
C LYS A 458 -10.17 -55.82 46.10
N VAL A 459 -9.86 -55.65 47.38
CA VAL A 459 -9.31 -56.73 48.21
C VAL A 459 -10.48 -57.58 48.74
N GLY A 460 -10.44 -58.89 48.49
CA GLY A 460 -11.42 -59.87 48.95
C GLY A 460 -11.29 -60.16 50.44
N ASP A 461 -12.37 -60.67 51.03
CA ASP A 461 -12.45 -60.96 52.48
C ASP A 461 -11.45 -62.06 52.92
N ASP A 462 -10.94 -62.85 51.97
CA ASP A 462 -9.91 -63.88 52.13
C ASP A 462 -8.47 -63.33 51.93
N GLY A 463 -8.30 -62.01 51.79
CA GLY A 463 -7.02 -61.36 51.53
C GLY A 463 -6.56 -61.42 50.07
N SER A 464 -7.39 -61.94 49.17
CA SER A 464 -7.10 -61.97 47.73
C SER A 464 -7.23 -60.58 47.09
N SER A 465 -6.49 -60.33 46.01
CA SER A 465 -6.65 -59.11 45.20
C SER A 465 -7.48 -59.40 43.96
N ILE A 466 -8.54 -58.61 43.73
CA ILE A 466 -9.51 -58.81 42.65
C ILE A 466 -9.50 -57.59 41.74
N LEU A 467 -9.24 -57.79 40.46
CA LEU A 467 -9.34 -56.79 39.40
C LEU A 467 -10.52 -57.13 38.48
N THR A 468 -11.44 -56.19 38.32
CA THR A 468 -12.60 -56.31 37.43
C THR A 468 -12.50 -55.26 36.35
N LEU A 469 -12.41 -55.72 35.09
CA LEU A 469 -12.31 -54.87 33.92
C LEU A 469 -13.56 -55.04 33.04
N PRO A 470 -14.16 -53.95 32.54
CA PRO A 470 -15.19 -54.03 31.52
C PRO A 470 -14.57 -54.44 30.19
N VAL A 471 -15.17 -55.42 29.52
CA VAL A 471 -14.80 -55.79 28.15
C VAL A 471 -15.59 -54.90 27.20
N LYS A 472 -14.90 -53.93 26.60
CA LYS A 472 -15.52 -52.94 25.71
C LYS A 472 -15.31 -53.29 24.25
N LEU A 473 -16.37 -53.09 23.46
CA LEU A 473 -16.30 -52.96 22.01
C LEU A 473 -16.64 -51.51 21.68
N ARG A 474 -15.64 -50.72 21.30
CA ARG A 474 -15.75 -49.26 21.21
C ARG A 474 -16.22 -48.70 22.56
N GLU A 475 -17.35 -48.01 22.61
CA GLU A 475 -17.90 -47.40 23.82
C GLU A 475 -18.95 -48.28 24.55
N GLN A 476 -19.17 -49.53 24.11
CA GLN A 476 -20.17 -50.42 24.70
C GLN A 476 -19.52 -51.56 25.49
N VAL A 477 -19.94 -51.73 26.74
CA VAL A 477 -19.52 -52.87 27.57
C VAL A 477 -20.34 -54.10 27.17
N VAL A 478 -19.65 -55.13 26.66
CA VAL A 478 -20.27 -56.40 26.23
C VAL A 478 -19.99 -57.56 27.17
N GLY A 479 -19.06 -57.37 28.11
CA GLY A 479 -18.72 -58.39 29.09
C GLY A 479 -17.86 -57.83 30.21
N ILE A 480 -17.41 -58.73 31.08
CA ILE A 480 -16.57 -58.43 32.22
C ILE A 480 -15.45 -59.46 32.31
N LEU A 481 -14.24 -58.99 32.58
CA LEU A 481 -13.12 -59.83 32.98
C LEU A 481 -12.91 -59.64 34.48
N ASN A 482 -12.79 -60.75 35.21
CA ASN A 482 -12.41 -60.73 36.60
C ASN A 482 -11.12 -61.54 36.79
N VAL A 483 -10.12 -60.94 37.42
CA VAL A 483 -8.83 -61.54 37.72
C VAL A 483 -8.65 -61.55 39.24
N LYS A 484 -8.54 -62.74 39.83
CA LYS A 484 -8.33 -62.95 41.27
C LYS A 484 -6.94 -63.52 41.52
N MET A 485 -6.19 -62.94 42.46
CA MET A 485 -4.89 -63.43 42.91
C MET A 485 -4.91 -63.76 44.40
N GLU A 486 -4.32 -64.90 44.80
CA GLU A 486 -4.34 -65.44 46.18
C GLU A 486 -3.40 -64.71 47.16
N ALA A 487 -2.68 -63.67 46.72
CA ALA A 487 -1.82 -62.83 47.56
C ALA A 487 -2.34 -61.39 47.60
N ASN A 488 -1.92 -60.62 48.62
CA ASN A 488 -2.15 -59.17 48.74
C ASN A 488 -1.36 -58.40 47.66
N HIS A 489 -1.73 -58.63 46.39
CA HIS A 489 -1.10 -58.05 45.21
C HIS A 489 -1.68 -56.67 44.96
N ALA A 490 -0.83 -55.66 44.93
CA ALA A 490 -1.21 -54.31 44.50
C ALA A 490 -1.05 -54.21 42.98
N TRP A 491 -2.17 -54.17 42.27
CA TRP A 491 -2.19 -54.00 40.81
C TRP A 491 -1.50 -52.68 40.42
N THR A 492 -0.53 -52.76 39.52
CA THR A 492 0.14 -51.56 38.96
C THR A 492 -0.57 -51.08 37.70
N ASP A 493 -0.39 -49.80 37.33
CA ASP A 493 -0.96 -49.24 36.10
C ASP A 493 -0.50 -50.01 34.85
N ASP A 494 0.79 -50.39 34.79
CA ASP A 494 1.35 -51.20 33.70
C ASP A 494 0.66 -52.57 33.56
N GLU A 495 0.34 -53.23 34.68
CA GLU A 495 -0.38 -54.52 34.66
C GLU A 495 -1.81 -54.34 34.17
N MET A 496 -2.50 -53.28 34.61
CA MET A 496 -3.85 -52.96 34.17
C MET A 496 -3.89 -52.65 32.67
N ASP A 497 -2.92 -51.90 32.16
CA ASP A 497 -2.80 -51.55 30.74
C ASP A 497 -2.56 -52.79 29.87
N VAL A 498 -1.68 -53.70 30.30
CA VAL A 498 -1.43 -54.97 29.58
C VAL A 498 -2.69 -55.83 29.56
N ILE A 499 -3.38 -55.99 30.69
CA ILE A 499 -4.61 -56.78 30.76
C ILE A 499 -5.71 -56.14 29.90
N SER A 500 -5.84 -54.81 29.94
CA SER A 500 -6.80 -54.07 29.11
C SER A 500 -6.52 -54.27 27.62
N ALA A 501 -5.27 -54.10 27.18
CA ALA A 501 -4.88 -54.27 25.78
C ALA A 501 -5.12 -55.71 25.26
N ILE A 502 -4.84 -56.73 26.09
CA ILE A 502 -5.16 -58.12 25.77
C ILE A 502 -6.66 -58.30 25.62
N MET A 503 -7.45 -57.74 26.54
CA MET A 503 -8.91 -57.86 26.51
C MET A 503 -9.56 -57.11 25.37
N GLU A 504 -9.05 -55.95 24.96
CA GLU A 504 -9.52 -55.25 23.75
C GLU A 504 -9.33 -56.10 22.50
N ARG A 505 -8.15 -56.72 22.35
CA ARG A 505 -7.88 -57.61 21.20
C ARG A 505 -8.71 -58.89 21.25
N ALA A 506 -8.94 -59.44 22.44
CA ALA A 506 -9.80 -60.59 22.65
C ALA A 506 -11.26 -60.24 22.32
N ALA A 507 -11.77 -59.10 22.79
CA ALA A 507 -13.13 -58.62 22.51
C ALA A 507 -13.38 -58.51 21.00
N LEU A 508 -12.47 -57.87 20.26
CA LEU A 508 -12.54 -57.76 18.80
C LEU A 508 -12.55 -59.13 18.11
N SER A 509 -11.74 -60.06 18.61
CA SER A 509 -11.64 -61.41 18.06
C SER A 509 -12.90 -62.23 18.33
N ILE A 510 -13.51 -62.09 19.51
CA ILE A 510 -14.78 -62.75 19.86
C ILE A 510 -15.93 -62.12 19.05
N GLU A 511 -15.94 -60.80 18.83
CA GLU A 511 -16.92 -60.15 17.95
C GLU A 511 -16.81 -60.65 16.52
N ASN A 512 -15.60 -60.77 15.97
CA ASN A 512 -15.39 -61.34 14.64
C ASN A 512 -15.89 -62.79 14.56
N ALA A 513 -15.63 -63.59 15.59
CA ALA A 513 -16.13 -64.96 15.66
C ALA A 513 -17.66 -65.01 15.74
N ARG A 514 -18.28 -64.10 16.53
CA ARG A 514 -19.73 -63.94 16.65
C ARG A 514 -20.36 -63.60 15.30
N LEU A 515 -19.82 -62.60 14.60
CA LEU A 515 -20.29 -62.16 13.28
C LEU A 515 -20.13 -63.25 12.23
N LEU A 516 -19.02 -63.99 12.24
CA LEU A 516 -18.81 -65.12 11.33
C LEU A 516 -19.82 -66.24 11.57
N GLU A 517 -20.08 -66.57 12.84
CA GLU A 517 -21.08 -67.58 13.21
C GLU A 517 -22.49 -67.15 12.79
N GLU A 518 -22.86 -65.88 13.03
CA GLU A 518 -24.14 -65.31 12.58
C GLU A 518 -24.28 -65.35 11.04
N SER A 519 -23.22 -64.99 10.32
CA SER A 519 -23.19 -65.09 8.86
C SER A 519 -23.33 -66.53 8.39
N ARG A 520 -22.69 -67.49 9.07
CA ARG A 520 -22.75 -68.92 8.72
C ARG A 520 -24.15 -69.47 8.94
N GLN A 521 -24.77 -69.16 10.07
CA GLN A 521 -26.15 -69.58 10.37
C GLN A 521 -27.15 -68.99 9.37
N THR A 522 -26.95 -67.73 8.99
CA THR A 522 -27.80 -67.08 7.97
C THR A 522 -27.64 -67.77 6.61
N ALA A 523 -26.41 -68.05 6.19
CA ALA A 523 -26.15 -68.74 4.93
C ALA A 523 -26.71 -70.17 4.91
N GLU A 524 -26.57 -70.91 6.01
CA GLU A 524 -27.14 -72.25 6.16
C GLU A 524 -28.67 -72.22 6.07
N ARG A 525 -29.31 -71.25 6.74
CA ARG A 525 -30.77 -71.04 6.66
C ARG A 525 -31.23 -70.74 5.24
N GLU A 526 -30.59 -69.79 4.56
CA GLU A 526 -30.92 -69.43 3.17
C GLU A 526 -30.70 -70.60 2.22
N HIS A 527 -29.63 -71.39 2.42
CA HIS A 527 -29.37 -72.59 1.64
C HIS A 527 -30.49 -73.62 1.80
N VAL A 528 -30.93 -73.90 3.04
CA VAL A 528 -32.04 -74.82 3.32
C VAL A 528 -33.34 -74.30 2.71
N ILE A 529 -33.65 -73.01 2.83
CA ILE A 529 -34.86 -72.41 2.22
C ILE A 529 -34.82 -72.55 0.70
N GLY A 530 -33.67 -72.26 0.08
CA GLY A 530 -33.47 -72.39 -1.36
C GLY A 530 -33.61 -73.83 -1.85
N GLU A 531 -33.02 -74.79 -1.14
CA GLU A 531 -33.11 -76.23 -1.47
C GLU A 531 -34.55 -76.73 -1.39
N ILE A 532 -35.27 -76.41 -0.30
CA ILE A 532 -36.67 -76.77 -0.12
C ILE A 532 -37.53 -76.13 -1.22
N SER A 533 -37.33 -74.85 -1.51
CA SER A 533 -38.07 -74.12 -2.54
C SER A 533 -37.83 -74.70 -3.93
N ALA A 534 -36.60 -75.10 -4.25
CA ALA A 534 -36.26 -75.74 -5.52
C ALA A 534 -36.92 -77.12 -5.65
N LYS A 535 -36.94 -77.94 -4.59
CA LYS A 535 -37.63 -79.24 -4.57
C LYS A 535 -39.13 -79.06 -4.77
N ILE A 536 -39.74 -78.12 -4.05
CA ILE A 536 -41.17 -77.78 -4.17
C ILE A 536 -41.48 -77.29 -5.60
N GLY A 537 -40.66 -76.39 -6.14
CA GLY A 537 -40.86 -75.80 -7.47
C GLY A 537 -40.56 -76.73 -8.65
N SER A 538 -39.93 -77.88 -8.42
CA SER A 538 -39.68 -78.90 -9.46
C SER A 538 -40.92 -79.74 -9.80
N GLY A 539 -41.95 -79.71 -8.95
CA GLY A 539 -43.21 -80.40 -9.18
C GLY A 539 -44.04 -79.71 -10.28
N THR A 540 -44.60 -80.49 -11.20
CA THR A 540 -45.47 -79.98 -12.29
C THR A 540 -46.96 -80.13 -12.00
N HIS A 541 -47.32 -80.91 -10.97
CA HIS A 541 -48.70 -81.14 -10.52
C HIS A 541 -48.88 -80.66 -9.09
N ILE A 542 -50.01 -80.02 -8.79
CA ILE A 542 -50.28 -79.40 -7.49
C ILE A 542 -50.21 -80.38 -6.31
N GLU A 543 -50.63 -81.64 -6.52
CA GLU A 543 -50.57 -82.69 -5.50
C GLU A 543 -49.11 -83.03 -5.12
N ASP A 544 -48.20 -83.06 -6.09
CA ASP A 544 -46.77 -83.38 -5.86
C ASP A 544 -46.04 -82.23 -5.17
N ILE A 545 -46.37 -80.99 -5.53
CA ILE A 545 -45.86 -79.77 -4.89
C ILE A 545 -46.26 -79.76 -3.41
N LEU A 546 -47.53 -80.04 -3.10
CA LEU A 546 -48.05 -80.09 -1.74
C LEU A 546 -47.44 -81.21 -0.90
N LYS A 547 -47.39 -82.43 -1.44
CA LYS A 547 -46.75 -83.58 -0.75
C LYS A 547 -45.28 -83.30 -0.46
N THR A 548 -44.57 -82.69 -1.41
CA THR A 548 -43.17 -82.30 -1.25
C THR A 548 -43.03 -81.22 -0.18
N ALA A 549 -43.86 -80.17 -0.22
CA ALA A 549 -43.84 -79.09 0.76
C ALA A 549 -44.07 -79.61 2.20
N VAL A 550 -45.11 -80.44 2.41
CA VAL A 550 -45.40 -81.03 3.72
C VAL A 550 -44.24 -81.91 4.20
N ARG A 551 -43.67 -82.74 3.32
CA ARG A 551 -42.55 -83.63 3.66
C ARG A 551 -41.29 -82.86 4.04
N GLU A 552 -40.85 -81.91 3.21
CA GLU A 552 -39.62 -81.15 3.46
C GLU A 552 -39.76 -80.28 4.72
N LEU A 553 -40.91 -79.61 4.91
CA LEU A 553 -41.17 -78.81 6.12
C LEU A 553 -41.22 -79.67 7.39
N GLY A 554 -41.85 -80.86 7.32
CA GLY A 554 -41.90 -81.80 8.45
C GLY A 554 -40.54 -82.44 8.79
N THR A 555 -39.63 -82.53 7.81
CA THR A 555 -38.29 -83.12 8.01
C THR A 555 -37.32 -82.11 8.61
N HIS A 556 -37.37 -80.84 8.18
CA HIS A 556 -36.42 -79.82 8.59
C HIS A 556 -36.83 -79.02 9.84
N ILE A 557 -38.09 -79.11 10.28
CA ILE A 557 -38.58 -78.47 11.50
C ILE A 557 -38.86 -79.54 12.55
N SER A 558 -37.94 -79.71 13.51
CA SER A 558 -38.07 -80.71 14.57
C SER A 558 -39.35 -80.51 15.41
N GLY A 559 -40.21 -81.52 15.43
CA GLY A 559 -41.46 -81.52 16.19
C GLY A 559 -42.65 -80.85 15.51
N ALA A 560 -42.54 -80.43 14.24
CA ALA A 560 -43.64 -79.82 13.51
C ALA A 560 -44.64 -80.86 12.95
N GLN A 561 -45.93 -80.62 13.19
CA GLN A 561 -47.01 -81.23 12.41
C GLN A 561 -47.39 -80.25 11.30
N VAL A 562 -47.17 -80.64 10.04
CA VAL A 562 -47.41 -79.78 8.89
C VAL A 562 -48.65 -80.24 8.15
N THR A 563 -49.64 -79.36 8.02
CA THR A 563 -50.86 -79.58 7.26
C THR A 563 -51.01 -78.45 6.26
N VAL A 564 -51.33 -78.77 5.00
CA VAL A 564 -51.60 -77.79 3.96
C VAL A 564 -52.98 -78.06 3.38
N GLU A 565 -53.83 -77.03 3.40
CA GLU A 565 -55.19 -77.06 2.87
C GLU A 565 -55.30 -76.00 1.76
N ILE A 566 -55.72 -76.41 0.56
CA ILE A 566 -55.99 -75.49 -0.55
C ILE A 566 -57.50 -75.34 -0.68
N GLY A 567 -58.02 -74.13 -0.47
CA GLY A 567 -59.45 -73.82 -0.55
C GLY A 567 -60.23 -73.91 0.76
N GLY A 568 -59.55 -74.02 1.91
CA GLY A 568 -60.18 -74.15 3.22
C GLY A 568 -60.73 -72.85 3.79
N GLY A 569 -62.05 -72.68 3.71
CA GLY A 569 -62.79 -71.57 4.30
C GLY A 569 -64.24 -71.50 3.83
N GLU A 570 -65.01 -72.58 4.02
CA GLU A 570 -66.47 -72.50 4.22
C GLU A 570 -66.82 -73.01 5.63
#